data_AF-A0A1Q8LEB8-F1
#
_entry.id   AF-A0A1Q8LEB8-F1
#
_cell.length_a   1.000
_cell.length_b   1.000
_cell.length_c   1.000
_cell.angle_alpha   90.00
_cell.angle_beta   90.00
_cell.angle_gamma   90.00
#
_symmetry.space_group_name_H-M   'P 1'
#
loop_
_entity.id
_entity.type
_entity.pdbx_description
1 polymer ?
#
loop_
_entity_poly.entity_id
_entity_poly.type
_entity_poly.pdbx_seq_one_letter_code
_entity_poly.pdbx_strand_id
1 'polypeptide(L)'
;MTEDRTAEVAGRLRVDPRVLAVLVAAPWRVADGHDTAPVAEPPGERGTVYVGVPSPAELRELDLPTDGLRHFGLTPADLRRGGWTDADLRSAGLLPPGAEPDPVAWFVAGEPPQLMLGFDPSGPVLLARPEPRWDGHLPVLDPADAVEVPVLPGCDDPDGDPGLAIRQVRDGLLRRARRRLTHCVICLRPVHRAATVHGACHGCAGSWLGVVL
;
A
#
# COMPACT_ATOMS: atom_id res chain seq x y z
N MET A 1 -16.57 -16.90 5.69
CA MET A 1 -15.20 -17.24 6.12
C MET A 1 -14.27 -16.42 5.26
N THR A 2 -13.54 -15.47 5.85
CA THR A 2 -12.61 -14.64 5.09
C THR A 2 -11.39 -15.50 4.75
N GLU A 3 -11.13 -15.69 3.45
CA GLU A 3 -10.12 -16.61 2.93
C GLU A 3 -8.70 -16.13 3.27
N ASP A 4 -7.85 -17.03 3.79
CA ASP A 4 -6.44 -16.74 4.04
C ASP A 4 -5.67 -16.70 2.71
N ARG A 5 -5.09 -15.54 2.40
CA ARG A 5 -4.32 -15.25 1.18
C ARG A 5 -2.81 -15.18 1.43
N THR A 6 -2.32 -15.63 2.58
CA THR A 6 -0.90 -15.51 2.93
C THR A 6 0.03 -16.17 1.91
N ALA A 7 -0.33 -17.33 1.37
CA ALA A 7 0.46 -18.01 0.34
C ALA A 7 0.52 -17.22 -0.99
N GLU A 8 -0.57 -16.55 -1.36
CA GLU A 8 -0.62 -15.68 -2.54
C GLU A 8 0.30 -14.46 -2.36
N VAL A 9 0.17 -13.77 -1.23
CA VAL A 9 1.00 -12.60 -0.89
C VAL A 9 2.49 -12.97 -0.87
N ALA A 10 2.83 -14.10 -0.24
CA ALA A 10 4.18 -14.64 -0.21
C ALA A 10 4.73 -14.94 -1.62
N GLY A 11 3.91 -15.55 -2.48
CA GLY A 11 4.26 -15.83 -3.88
C GLY A 11 4.53 -14.56 -4.69
N ARG A 12 3.70 -13.52 -4.53
CA ARG A 12 3.90 -12.22 -5.20
C ARG A 12 5.18 -11.53 -4.74
N LEU A 13 5.51 -11.64 -3.45
CA LEU A 13 6.73 -11.07 -2.87
C LEU A 13 7.98 -11.91 -3.13
N ARG A 14 7.82 -13.17 -3.56
CA ARG A 14 8.91 -14.17 -3.64
C ARG A 14 9.63 -14.33 -2.29
N VAL A 15 8.86 -14.39 -1.21
CA VAL A 15 9.37 -14.56 0.18
C VAL A 15 8.74 -15.82 0.77
N ASP A 16 9.47 -16.57 1.60
CA ASP A 16 8.91 -17.72 2.32
C ASP A 16 7.73 -17.25 3.23
N PRO A 17 6.58 -17.94 3.24
CA PRO A 17 5.41 -17.53 4.03
C PRO A 17 5.70 -17.36 5.54
N ARG A 18 6.66 -18.10 6.11
CA ARG A 18 7.07 -17.97 7.52
C ARG A 18 7.88 -16.70 7.72
N VAL A 19 8.79 -16.39 6.80
CA VAL A 19 9.56 -15.14 6.81
C VAL A 19 8.61 -13.95 6.66
N LEU A 20 7.65 -14.03 5.73
CA LEU A 20 6.60 -13.02 5.56
C LEU A 20 5.83 -12.78 6.88
N ALA A 21 5.43 -13.86 7.56
CA ALA A 21 4.74 -13.75 8.85
C ALA A 21 5.60 -13.06 9.93
N VAL A 22 6.92 -13.30 9.93
CA VAL A 22 7.85 -12.63 10.85
C VAL A 22 8.06 -11.16 10.48
N LEU A 23 8.08 -10.82 9.20
CA LEU A 23 8.35 -9.48 8.70
C LEU A 23 7.14 -8.56 8.80
N VAL A 24 5.98 -9.00 8.34
CA VAL A 24 4.78 -8.17 8.16
C VAL A 24 3.51 -8.81 8.71
N ALA A 25 3.62 -9.85 9.55
CA ALA A 25 2.49 -10.59 10.10
C ALA A 25 1.73 -11.43 9.05
N ALA A 26 0.82 -12.26 9.55
CA ALA A 26 -0.09 -13.15 8.84
C ALA A 26 -1.18 -13.59 9.85
N PRO A 27 -2.36 -14.06 9.42
CA PRO A 27 -2.80 -14.28 8.04
C PRO A 27 -3.21 -12.99 7.31
N TRP A 28 -3.10 -13.01 5.98
CA TRP A 28 -3.54 -11.94 5.08
C TRP A 28 -4.88 -12.25 4.44
N ARG A 29 -5.68 -11.22 4.19
CA ARG A 29 -6.98 -11.30 3.52
C ARG A 29 -7.12 -10.16 2.52
N VAL A 30 -7.97 -10.29 1.52
CA VAL A 30 -8.27 -9.15 0.63
C VAL A 30 -8.94 -8.04 1.45
N ALA A 31 -8.60 -6.78 1.21
CA ALA A 31 -9.34 -5.66 1.79
C ALA A 31 -10.68 -5.52 1.04
N ASP A 32 -11.79 -5.76 1.74
CA ASP A 32 -13.13 -5.65 1.15
C ASP A 32 -13.46 -4.18 0.76
N GLY A 33 -14.12 -4.00 -0.39
CA GLY A 33 -14.81 -2.76 -0.77
C GLY A 33 -13.98 -1.62 -1.39
N HIS A 34 -12.76 -1.86 -1.85
CA HIS A 34 -11.97 -0.81 -2.50
C HIS A 34 -12.35 -0.64 -3.99
N ASP A 35 -13.38 0.15 -4.29
CA ASP A 35 -13.46 0.88 -5.56
C ASP A 35 -12.63 2.17 -5.39
N THR A 36 -11.64 2.33 -6.27
CA THR A 36 -10.51 3.25 -6.12
C THR A 36 -10.75 4.57 -6.86
N ALA A 37 -11.54 5.46 -6.28
CA ALA A 37 -11.56 6.85 -6.75
C ALA A 37 -10.35 7.62 -6.17
N PRO A 38 -9.59 8.38 -6.98
CA PRO A 38 -8.31 8.95 -6.56
C PRO A 38 -8.47 10.21 -5.69
N VAL A 39 -7.50 10.35 -4.78
CA VAL A 39 -7.17 11.54 -3.99
C VAL A 39 -6.57 12.61 -4.92
N ALA A 40 -7.01 13.85 -4.76
CA ALA A 40 -6.60 14.99 -5.59
C ALA A 40 -5.11 15.36 -5.44
N GLU A 41 -4.44 15.56 -6.59
CA GLU A 41 -3.08 16.10 -6.69
C GLU A 41 -3.02 17.60 -6.31
N PRO A 42 -1.93 18.08 -5.67
CA PRO A 42 -1.66 19.51 -5.59
C PRO A 42 -1.14 20.04 -6.94
N PRO A 43 -1.39 21.33 -7.26
CA PRO A 43 -1.13 21.88 -8.59
C PRO A 43 0.37 22.05 -8.87
N GLY A 44 0.70 21.88 -10.15
CA GLY A 44 2.06 21.91 -10.66
C GLY A 44 2.75 23.28 -10.73
N GLU A 45 4.00 23.17 -11.17
CA GLU A 45 4.96 24.17 -11.68
C GLU A 45 6.02 24.70 -10.71
N ARG A 46 7.29 24.42 -11.03
CA ARG A 46 8.20 25.39 -11.70
C ARG A 46 9.47 24.71 -12.18
N GLY A 47 9.92 25.13 -13.37
CA GLY A 47 11.06 24.57 -14.07
C GLY A 47 12.35 24.59 -13.25
N THR A 48 13.12 23.50 -13.36
CA THR A 48 14.47 23.43 -12.82
C THR A 48 15.38 22.89 -13.91
N VAL A 49 16.35 23.72 -14.32
CA VAL A 49 17.43 23.35 -15.23
C VAL A 49 18.45 22.52 -14.42
N TYR A 50 18.77 21.30 -14.86
CA TYR A 50 19.87 20.51 -14.29
C TYR A 50 20.97 20.29 -15.33
N VAL A 51 22.16 20.77 -15.01
CA VAL A 51 23.41 20.50 -15.73
C VAL A 51 23.86 19.08 -15.36
N GLY A 52 23.91 18.17 -16.33
CA GLY A 52 24.56 16.85 -16.19
C GLY A 52 23.66 15.60 -16.24
N VAL A 53 22.34 15.72 -16.47
CA VAL A 53 21.47 14.55 -16.70
C VAL A 53 21.55 14.16 -18.18
N PRO A 54 21.86 12.89 -18.53
CA PRO A 54 21.81 12.43 -19.91
C PRO A 54 20.41 12.64 -20.47
N SER A 55 20.32 13.11 -21.69
CA SER A 55 19.05 13.23 -22.40
C SER A 55 18.35 11.86 -22.48
N PRO A 56 17.01 11.83 -22.52
CA PRO A 56 16.24 10.61 -22.69
C PRO A 56 16.68 9.71 -23.85
N ALA A 57 17.19 10.31 -24.94
CA ALA A 57 17.73 9.59 -26.10
C ALA A 57 19.09 8.95 -25.78
N GLU A 58 20.00 9.68 -25.10
CA GLU A 58 21.28 9.14 -24.64
C GLU A 58 21.09 7.96 -23.67
N LEU A 59 20.05 7.97 -22.83
CA LEU A 59 19.73 6.84 -21.96
C LEU A 59 19.39 5.55 -22.72
N ARG A 60 18.75 5.65 -23.91
CA ARG A 60 18.49 4.48 -24.77
C ARG A 60 19.76 4.02 -25.49
N GLU A 61 20.59 4.94 -25.92
CA GLU A 61 21.87 4.63 -26.57
C GLU A 61 22.85 3.93 -25.62
N LEU A 62 22.72 4.17 -24.32
CA LEU A 62 23.50 3.53 -23.26
C LEU A 62 22.98 2.13 -22.84
N ASP A 63 21.90 1.62 -23.46
CA ASP A 63 21.27 0.31 -23.17
C ASP A 63 21.04 0.06 -21.67
N LEU A 64 20.60 1.10 -20.96
CA LEU A 64 20.32 1.03 -19.53
C LEU A 64 19.06 0.21 -19.24
N PRO A 65 19.04 -0.59 -18.15
CA PRO A 65 17.84 -1.30 -17.72
C PRO A 65 16.74 -0.29 -17.34
N THR A 66 15.50 -0.56 -17.77
CA THR A 66 14.33 0.31 -17.57
C THR A 66 14.08 0.64 -16.10
N ASP A 67 14.34 -0.29 -15.19
CA ASP A 67 14.23 -0.10 -13.74
C ASP A 67 15.04 1.10 -13.21
N GLY A 68 16.09 1.51 -13.92
CA GLY A 68 16.95 2.64 -13.58
C GLY A 68 16.35 4.02 -13.90
N LEU A 69 15.34 4.09 -14.78
CA LEU A 69 14.88 5.36 -15.35
C LEU A 69 14.32 6.34 -14.30
N ARG A 70 13.64 5.83 -13.26
CA ARG A 70 13.09 6.63 -12.16
C ARG A 70 14.15 7.42 -11.38
N HIS A 71 15.42 7.01 -11.44
CA HIS A 71 16.51 7.64 -10.68
C HIS A 71 17.10 8.87 -11.39
N PHE A 72 16.78 9.11 -12.66
CA PHE A 72 17.34 10.22 -13.45
C PHE A 72 16.55 11.53 -13.35
N GLY A 73 15.46 11.57 -12.57
CA GLY A 73 14.66 12.78 -12.36
C GLY A 73 13.97 13.32 -13.62
N LEU A 74 13.89 12.52 -14.68
CA LEU A 74 13.20 12.85 -15.93
C LEU A 74 11.71 12.58 -15.79
N THR A 75 10.87 13.45 -16.36
CA THR A 75 9.43 13.21 -16.36
C THR A 75 9.06 12.11 -17.37
N PRO A 76 7.94 11.38 -17.18
CA PRO A 76 7.45 10.43 -18.17
C PRO A 76 7.23 11.05 -19.56
N ALA A 77 6.88 12.35 -19.61
CA ALA A 77 6.75 13.10 -20.85
C ALA A 77 8.10 13.34 -21.56
N ASP A 78 9.16 13.58 -20.79
CA ASP A 78 10.52 13.73 -21.33
C ASP A 78 11.05 12.39 -21.86
N LEU A 79 10.80 11.31 -21.13
CA LEU A 79 11.17 9.96 -21.55
C LEU A 79 10.45 9.52 -22.83
N ARG A 80 9.14 9.78 -22.95
CA ARG A 80 8.40 9.56 -24.22
C ARG A 80 9.03 10.34 -25.37
N ARG A 81 9.45 11.59 -25.15
CA ARG A 81 10.13 12.42 -26.17
C ARG A 81 11.48 11.82 -26.61
N GLY A 82 12.13 11.06 -25.73
CA GLY A 82 13.32 10.23 -26.02
C GLY A 82 13.05 8.92 -26.73
N GLY A 83 11.78 8.60 -27.02
CA GLY A 83 11.38 7.37 -27.70
C GLY A 83 11.22 6.15 -26.79
N TRP A 84 11.19 6.33 -25.47
CA TRP A 84 10.77 5.27 -24.54
C TRP A 84 9.27 4.98 -24.70
N THR A 85 8.91 3.69 -24.69
CA THR A 85 7.51 3.26 -24.84
C THR A 85 6.77 3.26 -23.50
N ASP A 86 5.44 3.22 -23.56
CA ASP A 86 4.61 3.11 -22.35
C ASP A 86 4.85 1.81 -21.58
N ALA A 87 5.27 0.75 -22.27
CA ALA A 87 5.67 -0.50 -21.62
C ALA A 87 6.98 -0.32 -20.84
N ASP A 88 7.93 0.43 -21.41
CA ASP A 88 9.20 0.73 -20.76
C ASP A 88 9.00 1.60 -19.51
N LEU A 89 8.17 2.65 -19.63
CA LEU A 89 7.79 3.51 -18.51
C LEU A 89 7.14 2.70 -17.39
N ARG A 90 6.17 1.84 -17.71
CA ARG A 90 5.53 0.96 -16.72
C ARG A 90 6.51 0.00 -16.07
N SER A 91 7.43 -0.59 -16.84
CA SER A 91 8.48 -1.47 -16.28
C SER A 91 9.45 -0.72 -15.36
N ALA A 92 9.72 0.55 -15.67
CA ALA A 92 10.52 1.44 -14.83
C ALA A 92 9.81 1.92 -13.55
N GLY A 93 8.51 1.63 -13.45
CA GLY A 93 7.65 2.11 -12.40
C GLY A 93 7.22 3.57 -12.53
N LEU A 94 7.17 4.06 -13.76
CA LEU A 94 6.74 5.41 -14.11
C LEU A 94 5.37 5.37 -14.80
N LEU A 95 4.45 6.21 -14.35
CA LEU A 95 3.13 6.33 -14.96
C LEU A 95 3.24 7.04 -16.32
N PRO A 96 2.76 6.43 -17.43
CA PRO A 96 2.74 7.11 -18.72
C PRO A 96 1.89 8.39 -18.67
N PRO A 97 2.28 9.46 -19.42
CA PRO A 97 1.51 10.70 -19.45
C PRO A 97 0.05 10.44 -19.89
N GLY A 98 -0.90 10.76 -19.01
CA GLY A 98 -2.34 10.60 -19.24
C GLY A 98 -2.89 9.20 -19.00
N ALA A 99 -2.07 8.26 -18.51
CA ALA A 99 -2.56 6.98 -18.01
C ALA A 99 -3.08 7.16 -16.58
N GLU A 100 -4.23 6.57 -16.27
CA GLU A 100 -4.64 6.40 -14.87
C GLU A 100 -3.74 5.33 -14.23
N PRO A 101 -3.28 5.50 -12.98
CA PRO A 101 -2.52 4.47 -12.29
C PRO A 101 -3.39 3.23 -12.14
N ASP A 102 -2.85 2.07 -12.50
CA ASP A 102 -3.51 0.80 -12.23
C ASP A 102 -3.76 0.68 -10.71
N PRO A 103 -4.95 0.23 -10.29
CA PRO A 103 -5.32 0.26 -8.88
C PRO A 103 -4.42 -0.66 -8.04
N VAL A 104 -3.93 -0.12 -6.92
CA VAL A 104 -3.12 -0.87 -5.95
C VAL A 104 -3.95 -2.01 -5.36
N ALA A 105 -3.46 -3.24 -5.45
CA ALA A 105 -4.12 -4.39 -4.84
C ALA A 105 -3.79 -4.45 -3.34
N TRP A 106 -4.80 -4.25 -2.48
CA TRP A 106 -4.63 -4.20 -1.03
C TRP A 106 -5.03 -5.49 -0.31
N PHE A 107 -4.17 -5.92 0.61
CA PHE A 107 -4.39 -7.00 1.56
C PHE A 107 -4.36 -6.45 2.98
N VAL A 108 -5.03 -7.11 3.92
CA VAL A 108 -5.15 -6.70 5.30
C VAL A 108 -4.85 -7.85 6.27
N ALA A 109 -4.20 -7.53 7.40
CA ALA A 109 -3.90 -8.45 8.48
C ALA A 109 -4.36 -7.89 9.85
N GLY A 110 -4.68 -8.82 10.75
CA GLY A 110 -5.14 -8.54 12.12
C GLY A 110 -6.66 -8.52 12.27
N GLU A 111 -7.13 -8.82 13.49
CA GLU A 111 -8.55 -8.75 13.88
C GLU A 111 -8.65 -7.94 15.19
N PRO A 112 -9.16 -6.70 15.17
CA PRO A 112 -9.56 -5.92 13.98
C PRO A 112 -8.34 -5.61 13.07
N PRO A 113 -8.59 -5.25 11.79
CA PRO A 113 -7.57 -4.81 10.84
C PRO A 113 -6.53 -3.85 11.45
N GLN A 114 -5.25 -4.18 11.32
CA GLN A 114 -4.16 -3.39 11.91
C GLN A 114 -3.03 -3.05 10.93
N LEU A 115 -2.91 -3.81 9.84
CA LEU A 115 -1.87 -3.60 8.84
C LEU A 115 -2.44 -3.89 7.45
N MET A 116 -2.08 -3.06 6.50
CA MET A 116 -2.39 -3.23 5.08
C MET A 116 -1.10 -3.39 4.28
N LEU A 117 -1.15 -4.22 3.25
CA LEU A 117 -0.06 -4.46 2.30
C LEU A 117 -0.58 -4.24 0.88
N GLY A 118 0.06 -3.33 0.15
CA GLY A 118 -0.36 -2.90 -1.18
C GLY A 118 0.65 -3.31 -2.24
N PHE A 119 0.16 -3.87 -3.34
CA PHE A 119 0.96 -4.11 -4.55
C PHE A 119 0.61 -3.04 -5.59
N ASP A 120 1.50 -2.07 -5.74
CA ASP A 120 1.45 -1.11 -6.84
C ASP A 120 2.00 -1.79 -8.10
N PRO A 121 1.23 -1.88 -9.21
CA PRO A 121 1.67 -2.51 -10.45
C PRO A 121 2.91 -1.85 -11.07
N SER A 122 3.12 -0.57 -10.78
CA SER A 122 4.24 0.23 -11.25
C SER A 122 5.14 0.68 -10.10
N GLY A 123 4.97 0.18 -8.88
CA GLY A 123 5.61 0.77 -7.71
C GLY A 123 6.22 -0.24 -6.74
N PRO A 124 6.94 0.26 -5.72
CA PRO A 124 7.36 -0.59 -4.62
C PRO A 124 6.15 -1.09 -3.83
N VAL A 125 6.36 -2.16 -3.08
CA VAL A 125 5.35 -2.68 -2.16
C VAL A 125 5.10 -1.67 -1.05
N LEU A 126 3.83 -1.46 -0.72
CA LEU A 126 3.41 -0.50 0.29
C LEU A 126 3.00 -1.21 1.57
N LEU A 127 3.37 -0.65 2.72
CA LEU A 127 2.73 -0.95 4.00
C LEU A 127 1.93 0.28 4.46
N ALA A 128 0.70 0.05 4.90
CA ALA A 128 -0.17 1.09 5.38
C ALA A 128 -0.92 0.65 6.64
N ARG A 129 -1.48 1.62 7.33
CA ARG A 129 -2.41 1.40 8.44
C ARG A 129 -3.83 1.44 7.88
N PRO A 130 -4.72 0.51 8.25
CA PRO A 130 -6.12 0.60 7.87
C PRO A 130 -6.82 1.75 8.61
N GLU A 131 -7.49 2.61 7.86
CA GLU A 131 -8.48 3.57 8.38
C GLU A 131 -9.86 3.17 7.85
N PRO A 132 -10.80 2.77 8.71
CA PRO A 132 -12.16 2.49 8.29
C PRO A 132 -12.86 3.73 7.74
N ARG A 133 -13.46 3.58 6.57
CA ARG A 133 -14.36 4.55 5.94
C ARG A 133 -15.65 3.84 5.54
N TRP A 134 -16.73 4.61 5.40
CA TRP A 134 -17.96 4.15 4.80
C TRP A 134 -18.03 4.64 3.35
N ASP A 135 -18.23 3.71 2.42
CA ASP A 135 -18.59 3.99 1.05
C ASP A 135 -20.05 3.63 0.81
N GLY A 136 -20.93 4.62 0.97
CA GLY A 136 -22.35 4.36 1.14
C GLY A 136 -22.61 3.48 2.37
N HIS A 137 -23.05 2.24 2.13
CA HIS A 137 -23.34 1.23 3.16
C HIS A 137 -22.26 0.13 3.23
N LEU A 138 -21.20 0.24 2.43
CA LEU A 138 -20.11 -0.72 2.43
C LEU A 138 -18.98 -0.22 3.34
N PRO A 139 -18.55 -1.01 4.34
CA PRO A 139 -17.36 -0.69 5.10
C PRO A 139 -16.13 -0.94 4.23
N VAL A 140 -15.29 0.07 4.07
CA VAL A 140 -14.06 0.02 3.29
C VAL A 140 -12.88 0.43 4.17
N LEU A 141 -11.67 0.04 3.77
CA LEU A 141 -10.43 0.40 4.46
C LEU A 141 -9.58 1.28 3.56
N ASP A 142 -9.35 2.52 3.97
CA ASP A 142 -8.42 3.40 3.29
C ASP A 142 -6.99 3.15 3.81
N PRO A 143 -5.98 3.11 2.93
CA PRO A 143 -4.58 3.00 3.33
C PRO A 143 -4.07 4.34 3.87
N ALA A 144 -3.98 4.45 5.20
CA ALA A 144 -3.42 5.63 5.86
C ALA A 144 -1.94 5.44 6.22
N ASP A 145 -1.19 6.53 6.24
CA ASP A 145 0.25 6.53 6.59
C ASP A 145 1.06 5.54 5.71
N ALA A 146 0.74 5.45 4.41
CA ALA A 146 1.39 4.51 3.49
C ALA A 146 2.90 4.77 3.40
N VAL A 147 3.69 3.70 3.47
CA VAL A 147 5.15 3.72 3.39
C VAL A 147 5.60 2.69 2.38
N GLU A 148 6.49 3.10 1.48
CA GLU A 148 7.15 2.20 0.53
C GLU A 148 8.18 1.31 1.24
N VAL A 149 8.17 0.03 0.89
CA VAL A 149 9.07 -0.98 1.45
C VAL A 149 9.73 -1.77 0.32
N PRO A 150 10.63 -1.13 -0.46
CA PRO A 150 11.22 -1.73 -1.66
C PRO A 150 12.08 -2.96 -1.38
N VAL A 151 12.53 -3.12 -0.13
CA VAL A 151 13.36 -4.26 0.32
C VAL A 151 12.55 -5.48 0.76
N LEU A 152 11.22 -5.40 0.80
CA LEU A 152 10.37 -6.52 1.23
C LEU A 152 10.34 -7.67 0.20
N PRO A 153 10.19 -7.43 -1.12
CA PRO A 153 10.27 -8.50 -2.10
C PRO A 153 11.63 -9.20 -2.09
N GLY A 154 11.64 -10.53 -2.05
CA GLY A 154 12.86 -11.35 -2.01
C GLY A 154 13.65 -11.28 -0.69
N CYS A 155 13.09 -10.71 0.38
CA CYS A 155 13.73 -10.69 1.68
C CYS A 155 13.67 -12.08 2.34
N ASP A 156 14.78 -12.80 2.33
CA ASP A 156 14.88 -14.16 2.91
C ASP A 156 15.41 -14.19 4.35
N ASP A 157 16.10 -13.12 4.78
CA ASP A 157 16.66 -13.00 6.13
C ASP A 157 15.87 -11.97 6.97
N PRO A 158 14.97 -12.42 7.86
CA PRO A 158 14.21 -11.50 8.70
C PRO A 158 15.05 -10.80 9.78
N ASP A 159 16.23 -11.33 10.11
CA ASP A 159 17.09 -10.84 11.18
C ASP A 159 18.21 -9.91 10.68
N GLY A 160 18.52 -9.95 9.38
CA GLY A 160 19.40 -9.00 8.73
C GLY A 160 18.86 -7.56 8.67
N ASP A 161 19.71 -6.63 8.24
CA ASP A 161 19.38 -5.20 8.16
C ASP A 161 18.10 -4.89 7.34
N PRO A 162 17.85 -5.53 6.16
CA PRO A 162 16.61 -5.33 5.42
C PRO A 162 15.38 -5.77 6.22
N GLY A 163 15.46 -6.93 6.88
CA GLY A 163 14.40 -7.44 7.75
C GLY A 163 14.13 -6.55 8.94
N LEU A 164 15.16 -5.97 9.55
CA LEU A 164 15.03 -4.98 10.61
C LEU A 164 14.32 -3.71 10.13
N ALA A 165 14.69 -3.18 8.97
CA ALA A 165 14.06 -1.99 8.39
C ALA A 165 12.55 -2.19 8.14
N ILE A 166 12.18 -3.34 7.58
CA ILE A 166 10.77 -3.72 7.35
C ILE A 166 10.01 -3.77 8.68
N ARG A 167 10.57 -4.45 9.69
CA ARG A 167 9.95 -4.57 11.01
C ARG A 167 9.78 -3.23 11.72
N GLN A 168 10.72 -2.29 11.56
CA GLN A 168 10.61 -0.95 12.13
C GLN A 168 9.41 -0.18 11.54
N VAL A 169 9.22 -0.25 10.21
CA VAL A 169 8.05 0.35 9.53
C VAL A 169 6.76 -0.31 10.03
N ARG A 170 6.70 -1.65 10.00
CA ARG A 170 5.55 -2.42 10.50
C ARG A 170 5.20 -2.03 11.94
N ASP A 171 6.17 -2.04 12.85
CA ASP A 171 5.92 -1.79 14.26
C ASP A 171 5.46 -0.34 14.50
N GLY A 172 5.96 0.60 13.70
CA GLY A 172 5.46 1.98 13.67
C GLY A 172 3.97 2.05 13.32
N LEU A 173 3.56 1.36 12.24
CA LEU A 173 2.18 1.30 11.79
C LEU A 173 1.29 0.58 12.80
N LEU A 174 1.70 -0.57 13.32
CA LEU A 174 0.95 -1.34 14.32
C LEU A 174 0.74 -0.53 15.61
N ARG A 175 1.76 0.20 16.08
CA ARG A 175 1.60 1.09 17.25
C ARG A 175 0.56 2.19 16.98
N ARG A 176 0.56 2.79 15.79
CA ARG A 176 -0.45 3.81 15.41
C ARG A 176 -1.84 3.21 15.27
N ALA A 177 -1.96 2.02 14.67
CA ALA A 177 -3.22 1.29 14.51
C ALA A 177 -3.84 0.96 15.87
N ARG A 178 -3.06 0.35 16.77
CA ARG A 178 -3.53 -0.09 18.09
C ARG A 178 -3.99 1.06 18.98
N ARG A 179 -3.39 2.25 18.86
CA ARG A 179 -3.85 3.47 19.58
C ARG A 179 -5.24 3.93 19.17
N ARG A 180 -5.77 3.47 18.03
CA ARG A 180 -7.14 3.75 17.57
C ARG A 180 -8.13 2.67 17.94
N LEU A 181 -7.67 1.58 18.54
CA LEU A 181 -8.55 0.52 19.00
C LEU A 181 -9.12 0.87 20.37
N THR A 182 -10.42 0.62 20.52
CA THR A 182 -11.15 0.68 21.79
C THR A 182 -11.87 -0.65 22.01
N HIS A 183 -12.42 -0.88 23.19
CA HIS A 183 -13.27 -2.05 23.42
C HIS A 183 -14.73 -1.67 23.28
N CYS A 184 -15.50 -2.52 22.59
CA CYS A 184 -16.96 -2.40 22.57
C CYS A 184 -17.51 -2.51 24.00
N VAL A 185 -18.35 -1.56 24.42
CA VAL A 185 -18.93 -1.56 25.78
C VAL A 185 -19.88 -2.72 26.06
N ILE A 186 -20.36 -3.42 25.03
CA ILE A 186 -21.29 -4.55 25.14
C ILE A 186 -20.56 -5.90 25.06
N CYS A 187 -19.84 -6.16 23.97
CA CYS A 187 -19.19 -7.46 23.74
C CYS A 187 -17.72 -7.52 24.17
N LEU A 188 -17.15 -6.40 24.64
CA LEU A 188 -15.77 -6.27 25.10
C LEU A 188 -14.69 -6.65 24.07
N ARG A 189 -15.06 -6.81 22.78
CA ARG A 189 -14.09 -7.07 21.71
C ARG A 189 -13.39 -5.77 21.29
N PRO A 190 -12.09 -5.84 20.92
CA PRO A 190 -11.39 -4.70 20.36
C PRO A 190 -12.01 -4.33 19.00
N VAL A 191 -12.23 -3.04 18.79
CA VAL A 191 -12.80 -2.45 17.57
C VAL A 191 -12.13 -1.13 17.28
N HIS A 192 -12.12 -0.72 16.01
CA HIS A 192 -11.63 0.60 15.65
C HIS A 192 -12.56 1.67 16.21
N ARG A 193 -12.02 2.73 16.81
CA ARG A 193 -12.83 3.81 17.44
C ARG A 193 -13.83 4.47 16.50
N ALA A 194 -13.47 4.62 15.21
CA ALA A 194 -14.34 5.19 14.19
C ALA A 194 -15.46 4.23 13.76
N ALA A 195 -15.32 2.94 14.09
CA ALA A 195 -16.31 1.89 13.82
C ALA A 195 -17.17 1.59 15.08
N THR A 196 -17.42 2.62 15.90
CA THR A 196 -18.27 2.51 17.09
C THR A 196 -19.38 3.55 17.07
N VAL A 197 -20.53 3.16 17.61
CA VAL A 197 -21.69 4.04 17.85
C VAL A 197 -22.03 3.95 19.32
N HIS A 198 -21.96 5.09 20.03
CA HIS A 198 -22.12 5.15 21.48
C HIS A 198 -21.20 4.16 22.26
N GLY A 199 -19.99 3.92 21.74
CA GLY A 199 -19.04 2.97 22.33
C GLY A 199 -19.33 1.49 22.08
N ALA A 200 -20.43 1.16 21.39
CA ALA A 200 -20.72 -0.19 20.92
C ALA A 200 -20.19 -0.40 19.50
N CYS A 201 -19.73 -1.61 19.18
CA CYS A 201 -19.42 -1.98 17.80
C CYS A 201 -20.71 -2.01 16.96
N HIS A 202 -20.59 -1.85 15.64
CA HIS A 202 -21.73 -1.83 14.72
C HIS A 202 -22.71 -3.00 14.91
N GLY A 203 -22.21 -4.23 15.11
CA GLY A 203 -23.07 -5.39 15.39
C GLY A 203 -23.87 -5.25 16.69
N CYS A 204 -23.23 -4.84 17.79
CA CYS A 204 -23.94 -4.62 19.05
C CYS A 204 -24.85 -3.39 19.01
N ALA A 205 -24.46 -2.33 18.30
CA ALA A 205 -25.29 -1.14 18.11
C ALA A 205 -26.56 -1.49 17.33
N GLY A 206 -26.46 -2.31 16.28
CA GLY A 206 -27.63 -2.80 15.56
C GLY A 206 -28.54 -3.68 16.41
N SER A 207 -27.97 -4.66 17.12
CA SER A 207 -28.78 -5.60 17.93
C SER A 207 -29.42 -4.97 19.17
N TRP A 208 -28.73 -4.07 19.87
CA TRP A 208 -29.14 -3.60 21.19
C TRP A 208 -29.55 -2.13 21.24
N LEU A 209 -29.08 -1.30 20.30
CA LEU A 209 -29.39 0.14 20.25
C LEU A 209 -30.32 0.51 19.09
N GLY A 210 -30.70 -0.46 18.24
CA GLY A 210 -31.60 -0.25 17.11
C GLY A 210 -31.00 0.61 15.98
N VAL A 211 -29.67 0.69 15.90
CA VAL A 211 -28.97 1.49 14.87
C VAL A 211 -28.79 0.65 13.61
N VAL A 212 -29.43 1.06 12.51
CA VAL A 212 -29.20 0.47 11.18
C VAL A 212 -28.04 1.21 10.52
N LEU A 213 -27.03 0.45 10.08
CA LEU A 213 -25.77 0.94 9.53
C LEU A 213 -25.59 0.42 8.10
#